data_AF-A0A968X2E1-F1
#
_entry.id   AF-A0A968X2E1-F1
#
_cell.length_a   1.000
_cell.length_b   1.000
_cell.length_c   1.000
_cell.angle_alpha   90.00
_cell.angle_beta   90.00
_cell.angle_gamma   90.00
#
_symmetry.space_group_name_H-M   'P 1'
#
loop_
_entity.id
_entity.type
_entity.pdbx_description
1 polymer ?
#
loop_
_entity_poly.entity_id
_entity_poly.type
_entity_poly.pdbx_seq_one_letter_code
_entity_poly.pdbx_strand_id
1 'polypeptide(L)'
;MSTEHIFLAISTERNTPSAKVLADLGITRDKIMDIVKEVRGGQRVTDPQAEQKYRTLEKFSRDLTQASKEGKLDPVVGRDEEILRVIQVLSRRTKNNPVLIGEAGVGKTAIVEGLAQKIQSGDVPELLVGKRVVSLDMGALVAGT
;
A
#
# COMPACT_ATOMS: atom_id res chain seq x y z
N MET A 1 -16.47 8.10 -12.92
CA MET A 1 -17.52 8.33 -11.91
C MET A 1 -17.27 7.32 -10.79
N SER A 2 -16.80 7.74 -9.60
CA SER A 2 -16.52 6.83 -8.47
C SER A 2 -17.58 6.95 -7.37
N THR A 3 -17.59 6.00 -6.43
CA THR A 3 -18.48 5.96 -5.26
C THR A 3 -18.51 7.27 -4.46
N GLU A 4 -17.38 7.97 -4.34
CA GLU A 4 -17.31 9.26 -3.64
C GLU A 4 -18.08 10.37 -4.37
N HIS A 5 -18.18 10.29 -5.70
CA HIS A 5 -18.97 11.25 -6.49
C HIS A 5 -20.48 11.03 -6.25
N ILE A 6 -20.90 9.77 -6.09
CA ILE A 6 -22.28 9.42 -5.74
C ILE A 6 -22.59 9.90 -4.32
N PHE A 7 -21.67 9.66 -3.38
CA PHE A 7 -21.83 10.09 -1.99
C PHE A 7 -21.88 11.63 -1.86
N LEU A 8 -21.02 12.36 -2.58
CA LEU A 8 -21.07 13.81 -2.66
C LEU A 8 -22.40 14.30 -3.27
N ALA A 9 -22.89 13.66 -4.34
CA ALA A 9 -24.19 14.01 -4.93
C ALA A 9 -25.34 13.84 -3.93
N ILE A 10 -25.38 12.71 -3.21
CA ILE A 10 -26.37 12.44 -2.15
C ILE A 10 -26.29 13.48 -1.04
N SER A 11 -25.08 13.91 -0.66
CA SER A 11 -24.89 14.94 0.39
C SER A 11 -25.32 16.35 -0.04
N THR A 12 -25.41 16.61 -1.34
CA THR A 12 -25.80 17.92 -1.89
C THR A 12 -27.27 18.04 -2.24
N GLU A 13 -27.98 16.91 -2.30
CA GLU A 13 -29.41 16.88 -2.55
C GLU A 13 -30.20 17.47 -1.38
N ARG A 14 -31.23 18.25 -1.71
CA ARG A 14 -32.11 18.88 -0.70
C ARG A 14 -33.40 18.08 -0.61
N ASN A 15 -34.00 18.02 0.58
CA ASN A 15 -35.29 17.36 0.85
C ASN A 15 -35.32 15.83 0.71
N THR A 16 -34.17 15.14 0.84
CA THR A 16 -34.14 13.67 0.93
C THR A 16 -33.95 13.21 2.38
N PRO A 17 -34.45 12.02 2.77
CA PRO A 17 -34.19 11.44 4.09
C PRO A 17 -32.69 11.31 4.37
N SER A 18 -31.90 10.88 3.37
CA SER A 18 -30.45 10.72 3.48
C SER A 18 -29.74 12.05 3.75
N ALA A 19 -30.11 13.14 3.07
CA ALA A 19 -29.51 14.45 3.30
C ALA A 19 -29.85 15.01 4.69
N LYS A 20 -31.06 14.75 5.21
CA LYS A 20 -31.45 15.12 6.58
C LYS A 20 -30.62 14.38 7.63
N VAL A 21 -30.49 13.05 7.51
CA VAL A 21 -29.68 12.24 8.43
C VAL A 21 -28.22 12.71 8.44
N LEU A 22 -27.64 13.01 7.27
CA LEU A 22 -26.27 13.51 7.19
C LEU A 22 -26.13 14.90 7.84
N ALA A 23 -27.11 15.78 7.65
CA ALA A 23 -27.13 17.10 8.30
C ALA A 23 -27.27 17.00 9.83
N ASP A 24 -28.15 16.11 10.31
CA ASP A 24 -28.38 15.86 11.74
C ASP A 24 -27.11 15.32 12.43
N LEU A 25 -26.28 14.56 11.70
CA LEU A 25 -24.98 14.06 12.14
C LEU A 25 -23.85 15.09 11.96
N GLY A 26 -24.14 16.30 11.49
CA GLY A 26 -23.15 17.36 11.26
C GLY A 26 -22.17 17.05 10.13
N ILE A 27 -22.53 16.14 9.21
CA ILE A 27 -21.75 15.76 8.03
C ILE A 27 -22.11 16.73 6.91
N THR A 28 -21.23 17.70 6.66
CA THR A 28 -21.40 18.69 5.59
C THR A 28 -20.57 18.33 4.36
N ARG A 29 -20.98 18.86 3.20
CA ARG A 29 -20.24 18.70 1.94
C ARG A 29 -18.76 19.04 2.08
N ASP A 30 -18.44 20.11 2.80
CA ASP A 30 -17.06 20.58 2.98
C ASP A 30 -16.23 19.56 3.77
N LYS A 31 -16.78 19.01 4.87
CA LYS A 31 -16.14 17.93 5.63
C LYS A 31 -15.93 16.67 4.80
N ILE A 32 -16.91 16.28 4.00
CA ILE A 32 -16.78 15.14 3.08
C ILE A 32 -15.67 15.42 2.08
N MET A 33 -15.62 16.63 1.50
CA MET A 33 -14.60 16.99 0.51
C MET A 33 -13.20 17.00 1.08
N ASP A 34 -13.03 17.45 2.33
CA ASP A 34 -11.73 17.47 3.01
C ASP A 34 -11.25 16.05 3.36
N ILE A 35 -12.14 15.19 3.87
CA ILE A 35 -11.83 13.78 4.11
C ILE A 35 -11.51 13.06 2.79
N VAL A 36 -12.27 13.33 1.73
CA VAL A 36 -12.01 12.75 0.40
C VAL A 36 -10.64 13.19 -0.13
N LYS A 37 -10.22 14.44 0.10
CA LYS A 37 -8.86 14.89 -0.27
C LYS A 37 -7.78 14.18 0.55
N GLU A 38 -8.01 13.99 1.85
CA GLU A 38 -7.09 13.32 2.77
C GLU A 38 -6.93 11.84 2.39
N VAL A 39 -8.03 11.12 2.20
CA VAL A 39 -8.04 9.71 1.76
C VAL A 39 -7.41 9.55 0.37
N ARG A 40 -7.61 10.52 -0.53
CA ARG A 40 -7.04 10.48 -1.89
C ARG A 40 -5.57 10.88 -1.98
N GLY A 41 -4.97 11.47 -0.94
CA GLY A 41 -3.56 11.86 -0.93
C GLY A 41 -3.10 12.67 -2.14
N GLY A 42 -4.00 13.42 -2.79
CA GLY A 42 -3.72 14.20 -4.01
C GLY A 42 -3.79 13.45 -5.35
N GLN A 43 -4.18 12.17 -5.40
CA GLN A 43 -4.33 11.44 -6.65
C GLN A 43 -5.69 11.72 -7.32
N ARG A 44 -5.68 12.13 -8.60
CA ARG A 44 -6.89 12.25 -9.43
C ARG A 44 -7.27 10.89 -9.98
N VAL A 45 -8.53 10.49 -9.80
CA VAL A 45 -9.10 9.28 -10.43
C VAL A 45 -9.29 9.55 -11.92
N THR A 46 -8.30 9.19 -12.73
CA THR A 46 -8.36 9.27 -14.21
C THR A 46 -8.71 7.94 -14.86
N ASP A 47 -8.75 6.84 -14.08
CA ASP A 47 -8.99 5.48 -14.56
C ASP A 47 -10.17 4.84 -13.79
N PRO A 48 -11.29 4.49 -14.44
CA PRO A 48 -12.42 3.80 -13.81
C PRO A 48 -12.03 2.45 -13.16
N GLN A 49 -10.88 1.87 -13.52
CA GLN A 49 -10.41 0.60 -12.97
C GLN A 49 -9.50 0.73 -11.75
N ALA A 50 -9.23 1.95 -11.25
CA ALA A 50 -8.35 2.14 -10.11
C ALA A 50 -8.80 1.35 -8.87
N GLU A 51 -10.11 1.37 -8.56
CA GLU A 51 -10.67 0.65 -7.41
C GLU A 51 -10.58 -0.88 -7.57
N GLN A 52 -10.73 -1.37 -8.81
CA GLN A 52 -10.62 -2.79 -9.14
C GLN A 52 -9.17 -3.27 -9.06
N LYS A 53 -8.20 -2.46 -9.52
CA LYS A 53 -6.76 -2.72 -9.39
C LYS A 53 -6.32 -2.79 -7.92
N TYR A 54 -6.83 -1.90 -7.06
CA TYR A 54 -6.57 -1.96 -5.61
C TYR A 54 -7.07 -3.27 -4.98
N ARG A 55 -8.30 -3.68 -5.28
CA ARG A 55 -8.88 -4.94 -4.77
C ARG A 55 -8.17 -6.20 -5.32
N THR A 56 -7.65 -6.14 -6.54
CA THR A 56 -6.84 -7.22 -7.13
C THR A 56 -5.50 -7.34 -6.45
N LEU A 57 -4.81 -6.22 -6.17
CA LEU A 57 -3.56 -6.23 -5.42
C LEU A 57 -3.75 -6.84 -4.02
N GLU A 58 -4.79 -6.47 -3.27
CA GLU A 58 -5.04 -7.05 -1.95
C GLU A 58 -5.25 -8.58 -1.98
N LYS A 59 -5.89 -9.09 -3.04
CA LYS A 59 -6.15 -10.54 -3.17
C LYS A 59 -4.93 -11.35 -3.56
N PHE A 60 -4.02 -10.77 -4.34
CA PHE A 60 -2.86 -11.48 -4.91
C PHE A 60 -1.52 -11.01 -4.34
N SER A 61 -1.57 -10.29 -3.22
CA SER A 61 -0.36 -9.84 -2.54
C SER A 61 -0.36 -10.20 -1.07
N ARG A 62 0.86 -10.23 -0.51
CA ARG A 62 1.10 -10.46 0.90
C ARG A 62 1.92 -9.30 1.46
N ASP A 63 1.39 -8.64 2.49
CA ASP A 63 2.11 -7.57 3.20
C ASP A 63 3.14 -8.19 4.16
N LEU A 64 4.42 -8.09 3.80
CA LEU A 64 5.52 -8.61 4.59
C LEU A 64 5.83 -7.69 5.78
N THR A 65 5.60 -6.38 5.67
CA THR A 65 5.79 -5.45 6.79
C THR A 65 4.78 -5.71 7.91
N GLN A 66 3.53 -6.01 7.55
CA GLN A 66 2.52 -6.46 8.50
C GLN A 66 2.87 -7.82 9.10
N ALA A 67 3.27 -8.80 8.27
CA ALA A 67 3.70 -10.10 8.76
C ALA A 67 4.88 -10.00 9.75
N SER A 68 5.81 -9.06 9.53
CA SER A 68 6.90 -8.76 10.45
C SER A 68 6.40 -8.21 11.78
N LYS A 69 5.46 -7.25 11.74
CA LYS A 69 4.81 -6.70 12.95
C LYS A 69 4.11 -7.77 13.78
N GLU A 70 3.51 -8.74 13.12
CA GLU A 70 2.81 -9.86 13.74
C GLU A 70 3.76 -10.99 14.19
N GLY A 71 5.08 -10.87 13.97
CA GLY A 71 6.05 -11.90 14.34
C GLY A 71 5.96 -13.19 13.51
N LYS A 72 5.36 -13.11 12.31
CA LYS A 72 5.14 -14.25 11.41
C LYS A 72 6.28 -14.50 10.42
N LEU A 73 7.32 -13.65 10.43
CA LEU A 73 8.51 -13.83 9.61
C LEU A 73 9.60 -14.47 10.46
N ASP A 74 10.30 -15.44 9.88
CA ASP A 74 11.46 -16.04 10.52
C ASP A 74 12.61 -15.01 10.64
N PRO A 75 13.41 -15.07 11.71
CA PRO A 75 14.55 -14.17 11.86
C PRO A 75 15.57 -14.43 10.75
N VAL A 76 15.99 -13.37 10.07
CA VAL A 76 16.96 -13.48 8.97
C VAL A 76 18.37 -13.44 9.55
N VAL A 77 19.18 -14.46 9.24
CA VAL A 77 20.55 -14.61 9.77
C VAL A 77 21.56 -14.54 8.62
N GLY A 78 22.61 -13.73 8.78
CA GLY A 78 23.77 -13.72 7.88
C GLY A 78 23.51 -13.08 6.50
N ARG A 79 22.52 -12.19 6.39
CA ARG A 79 22.16 -11.47 5.14
C ARG A 79 22.19 -9.94 5.27
N ASP A 80 22.87 -9.44 6.30
CA ASP A 80 22.88 -8.01 6.63
C ASP A 80 23.46 -7.16 5.49
N GLU A 81 24.52 -7.62 4.84
CA GLU A 81 25.16 -6.90 3.73
C GLU A 81 24.22 -6.76 2.52
N GLU A 82 23.53 -7.84 2.14
CA GLU A 82 22.60 -7.83 1.02
C GLU A 82 21.37 -6.96 1.32
N ILE A 83 20.83 -7.04 2.55
CA ILE A 83 19.71 -6.19 3.00
C ILE A 83 20.11 -4.72 2.95
N LEU A 84 21.29 -4.37 3.48
CA LEU A 84 21.82 -3.01 3.43
C LEU A 84 21.98 -2.52 1.98
N ARG A 85 22.45 -3.38 1.07
CA ARG A 85 22.59 -3.02 -0.33
C ARG A 85 21.25 -2.74 -1.01
N VAL A 86 20.21 -3.51 -0.67
CA VAL A 86 18.84 -3.27 -1.13
C VAL A 86 18.32 -1.91 -0.63
N ILE A 87 18.49 -1.63 0.66
CA ILE A 87 18.11 -0.35 1.29
C ILE A 87 18.80 0.83 0.60
N GLN A 88 20.10 0.71 0.33
CA GLN A 88 20.88 1.75 -0.36
C GLN A 88 20.37 2.02 -1.77
N VAL A 89 20.00 0.98 -2.53
CA VAL A 89 19.43 1.15 -3.88
C VAL A 89 18.05 1.81 -3.80
N LEU A 90 17.17 1.35 -2.91
CA LEU A 90 15.82 1.91 -2.73
C LEU A 90 15.85 3.39 -2.31
N SER A 91 16.88 3.82 -1.60
CA SER A 91 17.05 5.20 -1.12
C SER A 91 17.56 6.18 -2.18
N ARG A 92 17.87 5.71 -3.40
CA ARG A 92 18.32 6.58 -4.50
C ARG A 92 17.16 7.40 -5.07
N ARG A 93 17.46 8.59 -5.58
CA ARG A 93 16.49 9.41 -6.33
C ARG A 93 16.13 8.83 -7.70
N THR A 94 17.07 8.16 -8.34
CA THR A 94 16.90 7.53 -9.66
C THR A 94 17.50 6.13 -9.65
N LYS A 95 16.98 5.23 -10.50
CA LYS A 95 17.40 3.82 -10.58
C LYS A 95 17.32 3.12 -9.20
N ASN A 96 16.20 3.32 -8.52
CA ASN A 96 15.95 2.83 -7.17
C ASN A 96 15.29 1.45 -7.11
N ASN A 97 15.34 0.69 -8.21
CA ASN A 97 14.75 -0.64 -8.31
C ASN A 97 15.85 -1.69 -8.17
N PRO A 98 16.03 -2.31 -6.98
CA PRO A 98 17.00 -3.38 -6.78
C PRO A 98 16.56 -4.65 -7.51
N VAL A 99 17.53 -5.39 -8.04
CA VAL A 99 17.31 -6.71 -8.66
C VAL A 99 18.24 -7.71 -7.97
N LEU A 100 17.65 -8.74 -7.35
CA LEU A 100 18.40 -9.80 -6.65
C LEU A 100 18.73 -10.94 -7.62
N ILE A 101 20.01 -11.08 -7.95
CA ILE A 101 20.53 -12.09 -8.88
C ILE A 101 21.21 -13.20 -8.09
N GLY A 102 21.06 -14.44 -8.54
CA GLY A 102 21.56 -15.64 -7.87
C GLY A 102 20.78 -16.88 -8.30
N GLU A 103 21.26 -18.06 -7.93
CA GLU A 103 20.59 -19.33 -8.22
C GLU A 103 19.25 -19.45 -7.48
N ALA A 104 18.41 -20.40 -7.88
CA ALA A 104 17.19 -20.72 -7.16
C ALA A 104 17.53 -21.32 -5.79
N GLY A 105 16.77 -20.99 -4.75
CA GLY A 105 16.96 -21.56 -3.41
C GLY A 105 18.02 -20.89 -2.52
N VAL A 106 18.78 -19.91 -3.02
CA VAL A 106 19.81 -19.19 -2.22
C VAL A 106 19.24 -18.26 -1.13
N GLY A 107 17.91 -18.20 -0.97
CA GLY A 107 17.27 -17.38 0.05
C GLY A 107 17.04 -15.91 -0.35
N LYS A 108 16.81 -15.62 -1.63
CA LYS A 108 16.47 -14.25 -2.09
C LYS A 108 15.25 -13.68 -1.36
N THR A 109 14.27 -14.54 -1.05
CA THR A 109 13.08 -14.18 -0.28
C THR A 109 13.44 -13.71 1.12
N ALA A 110 14.40 -14.35 1.78
CA ALA A 110 14.86 -13.96 3.11
C ALA A 110 15.45 -12.54 3.14
N ILE A 111 16.09 -12.09 2.06
CA ILE A 111 16.58 -10.70 1.94
C ILE A 111 15.41 -9.72 1.96
N VAL A 112 14.31 -10.05 1.27
CA VAL A 112 13.10 -9.20 1.21
C VAL A 112 12.36 -9.20 2.55
N GLU A 113 12.30 -10.34 3.24
CA GLU A 113 11.74 -10.44 4.59
C GLU A 113 12.57 -9.66 5.61
N GLY A 114 13.90 -9.71 5.50
CA GLY A 114 14.82 -8.92 6.32
C GLY A 114 14.68 -7.42 6.09
N LEU A 115 14.44 -6.99 4.85
CA LEU A 115 14.07 -5.61 4.55
C LEU A 115 12.77 -5.19 5.27
N ALA A 116 11.75 -6.06 5.29
CA ALA A 116 10.51 -5.78 6.00
C ALA A 116 10.71 -5.65 7.52
N GLN A 117 11.57 -6.49 8.11
CA GLN A 117 11.98 -6.42 9.52
C GLN A 117 12.70 -5.09 9.83
N LYS A 118 13.64 -4.67 8.98
CA LYS A 118 14.36 -3.38 9.13
C LYS A 118 13.42 -2.17 9.04
N ILE A 119 12.47 -2.19 8.10
CA ILE A 119 11.47 -1.12 7.98
C ILE A 119 10.54 -1.08 9.21
N GLN A 120 10.15 -2.25 9.74
CA GLN A 120 9.37 -2.34 10.97
C GLN A 120 10.12 -1.76 12.17
N SER A 121 11.40 -2.11 12.34
CA SER A 121 12.21 -1.65 13.48
C SER A 121 12.63 -0.19 13.35
N GLY A 122 12.43 0.43 12.18
CA GLY A 122 12.89 1.78 11.88
C GLY A 122 14.39 1.86 11.57
N ASP A 123 15.07 0.73 11.41
CA ASP A 123 16.49 0.65 11.04
C ASP A 123 16.67 0.80 9.52
N VAL A 124 16.18 1.93 8.99
CA VAL A 124 16.25 2.31 7.58
C VAL A 124 16.35 3.84 7.45
N PRO A 125 16.85 4.37 6.32
CA PRO A 125 16.82 5.81 6.04
C PRO A 125 15.39 6.37 6.06
N GLU A 126 15.26 7.66 6.39
CA GLU A 126 13.98 8.36 6.54
C GLU A 126 13.01 8.15 5.36
N LEU A 127 13.53 8.07 4.13
CA LEU A 127 12.75 7.81 2.92
C LEU A 127 11.95 6.49 2.96
N LEU A 128 12.44 5.50 3.71
CA LEU A 128 11.88 4.16 3.81
C LEU A 128 11.14 3.91 5.13
N VAL A 129 11.25 4.82 6.10
CA VAL A 129 10.52 4.72 7.37
C VAL A 129 9.01 4.74 7.10
N GLY A 130 8.29 3.80 7.70
CA GLY A 130 6.84 3.68 7.56
C GLY A 130 6.36 3.21 6.18
N LYS A 131 7.25 2.85 5.25
CA LYS A 131 6.87 2.24 3.98
C LYS A 131 6.43 0.78 4.19
N ARG A 132 5.77 0.21 3.19
CA ARG A 132 5.30 -1.18 3.18
C ARG A 132 6.05 -2.00 2.15
N VAL A 133 6.38 -3.23 2.52
CA VAL A 133 6.95 -4.24 1.64
C VAL A 133 5.82 -5.22 1.31
N VAL A 134 5.45 -5.26 0.04
CA VAL A 134 4.36 -6.10 -0.46
C VAL A 134 4.92 -7.09 -1.46
N SER A 135 4.73 -8.37 -1.19
CA SER A 135 5.06 -9.46 -2.12
C SER A 135 3.88 -9.70 -3.05
N LEU A 136 4.15 -9.81 -4.35
CA LEU A 136 3.12 -10.05 -5.37
C LEU A 136 3.23 -11.48 -5.90
N ASP A 137 2.13 -12.23 -5.86
CA ASP A 137 2.06 -13.54 -6.48
C ASP A 137 1.66 -13.41 -7.96
N MET A 138 2.65 -13.46 -8.83
CA MET A 138 2.45 -13.41 -10.28
C MET A 138 1.72 -14.66 -10.81
N GLY A 139 1.86 -15.82 -10.15
CA GLY A 139 1.18 -17.05 -10.57
C GLY A 139 -0.32 -16.96 -10.33
N ALA A 140 -0.73 -16.44 -9.18
CA ALA A 140 -2.13 -16.22 -8.85
C ALA A 140 -2.77 -15.12 -9.72
N LEU A 141 -2.00 -14.10 -10.13
CA LEU A 141 -2.47 -13.08 -11.09
C LEU A 141 -2.76 -13.66 -12.48
N VAL A 142 -1.93 -14.58 -12.97
CA VAL A 142 -2.08 -15.20 -14.30
C VAL A 142 -3.21 -16.24 -14.31
N ALA A 143 -3.45 -16.93 -13.19
CA ALA A 143 -4.54 -17.91 -13.08
C ALA A 143 -5.96 -17.28 -13.09
N GLY A 144 -6.06 -15.96 -12.90
CA GLY A 144 -7.32 -15.21 -12.85
C GLY A 144 -7.67 -14.43 -14.12
N THR A 145 -6.87 -14.53 -15.18
CA THR A 145 -7.12 -13.94 -16.52
C THR A 145 -7.48 -15.02 -17.52
#